data_AF-A0A1H2T0E0-F1
#
_entry.id   AF-A0A1H2T0E0-F1
#
_cell.length_a   1.000
_cell.length_b   1.000
_cell.length_c   1.000
_cell.angle_alpha   90.00
_cell.angle_beta   90.00
_cell.angle_gamma   90.00
#
_symmetry.space_group_name_H-M   'P 1'
#
loop_
_entity.id
_entity.type
_entity.pdbx_description
1 polymer ?
#
loop_
_entity_poly.entity_id
_entity_poly.type
_entity_poly.pdbx_seq_one_letter_code
_entity_poly.pdbx_strand_id
1 'polypeptide(L)'
;MASAGIRANSDINKYSELHFKIMNDMNIDTSEFKRTQFDNEAFLKYDIIIGMSELHKEFVKNEYNKDIHLFNELYKEQNTSINIGAPDREDFEEKMRELIQYFIDAIPEVMSNLKHIHPLGITPSMNREKEDQR
;
A
#
# COMPACT_ATOMS: atom_id res chain seq x y z
N MET A 1 -10.21 -4.43 6.89
CA MET A 1 -9.21 -3.61 6.18
C MET A 1 -9.71 -2.18 6.14
N ALA A 2 -8.83 -1.20 6.28
CA ALA A 2 -9.16 0.21 6.20
C ALA A 2 -8.11 0.93 5.34
N SER A 3 -8.48 2.07 4.76
CA SER A 3 -7.55 2.94 4.04
C SER A 3 -7.60 4.35 4.62
N ALA A 4 -6.46 5.03 4.63
CA ALA A 4 -6.35 6.41 5.10
C ALA A 4 -5.37 7.18 4.22
N GLY A 5 -5.67 8.45 3.99
CA GLY A 5 -4.81 9.38 3.26
C GLY A 5 -4.00 10.25 4.21
N ILE A 6 -2.72 10.47 3.90
CA ILE A 6 -1.87 11.41 4.65
C ILE A 6 -2.25 12.89 4.37
N ARG A 7 -3.04 13.14 3.33
CA ARG A 7 -3.57 14.47 2.95
C ARG A 7 -5.06 14.41 2.61
N ALA A 8 -5.84 13.61 3.32
CA ALA A 8 -7.27 13.40 3.04
C ALA A 8 -8.12 14.68 3.11
N ASN A 9 -7.65 15.68 3.87
CA ASN A 9 -8.29 17.01 3.99
C ASN A 9 -7.79 18.05 2.97
N SER A 10 -6.81 17.70 2.13
CA SER A 10 -6.44 18.59 1.02
C SER A 10 -7.50 18.51 -0.07
N ASP A 11 -7.77 19.64 -0.74
CA ASP A 11 -8.91 19.89 -1.64
C ASP A 11 -8.78 19.15 -2.99
N ILE A 12 -8.51 17.85 -2.92
CA ILE A 12 -8.26 16.93 -4.02
C ILE A 12 -9.58 16.22 -4.37
N ASN A 13 -10.69 16.97 -4.40
CA ASN A 13 -12.03 16.42 -4.63
C ASN A 13 -12.15 15.67 -5.97
N LYS A 14 -11.44 16.13 -7.00
CA LYS A 14 -11.43 15.48 -8.32
C LYS A 14 -10.76 14.10 -8.34
N TYR A 15 -9.80 13.83 -7.46
CA TYR A 15 -9.01 12.60 -7.56
C TYR A 15 -9.75 11.41 -6.97
N SER A 16 -10.50 11.62 -5.88
CA SER A 16 -11.20 10.50 -5.23
C SER A 16 -12.51 10.15 -5.92
N GLU A 17 -13.21 11.07 -6.58
CA GLU A 17 -14.42 10.72 -7.34
C GLU A 17 -14.11 9.84 -8.54
N LEU A 18 -13.06 10.18 -9.30
CA LEU A 18 -12.62 9.37 -10.45
C LEU A 18 -12.14 7.99 -9.99
N HIS A 19 -11.39 7.90 -8.88
CA HIS A 19 -10.95 6.64 -8.31
C HIS A 19 -12.12 5.72 -7.92
N PHE A 20 -13.13 6.25 -7.20
CA PHE A 20 -14.32 5.48 -6.84
C PHE A 20 -15.16 5.11 -8.06
N LYS A 21 -15.25 5.98 -9.08
CA LYS A 21 -15.92 5.64 -10.33
C LYS A 21 -15.25 4.46 -11.04
N ILE A 22 -13.93 4.49 -11.20
CA ILE A 22 -13.18 3.40 -11.86
C ILE A 22 -13.37 2.08 -11.10
N MET A 23 -13.29 2.10 -9.77
CA MET A 23 -13.53 0.90 -8.96
C MET A 23 -14.96 0.36 -9.11
N ASN A 24 -15.97 1.24 -9.11
CA ASN A 24 -17.36 0.84 -9.37
C ASN A 24 -17.52 0.27 -10.79
N ASP A 25 -16.88 0.84 -11.81
CA ASP A 25 -16.87 0.31 -13.18
C ASP A 25 -16.20 -1.08 -13.26
N MET A 26 -15.31 -1.40 -12.31
CA MET A 26 -14.68 -2.72 -12.15
C MET A 26 -15.52 -3.67 -11.25
N ASN A 27 -16.76 -3.31 -10.91
CA ASN A 27 -17.63 -4.05 -9.97
C ASN A 27 -17.03 -4.23 -8.56
N ILE A 28 -16.19 -3.30 -8.12
CA ILE A 28 -15.65 -3.27 -6.76
C ILE A 28 -16.55 -2.36 -5.94
N ASP A 29 -17.16 -2.91 -4.89
CA ASP A 29 -18.02 -2.14 -4.00
C ASP A 29 -17.17 -1.23 -3.09
N THR A 30 -17.36 0.07 -3.23
CA THR A 30 -16.68 1.09 -2.43
C THR A 30 -17.62 1.83 -1.49
N SER A 31 -18.88 1.41 -1.37
CA SER A 31 -19.93 2.14 -0.64
C SER A 31 -19.63 2.33 0.85
N GLU A 32 -18.89 1.40 1.45
CA GLU A 32 -18.46 1.47 2.85
C GLU A 32 -17.20 2.31 3.07
N PHE A 33 -16.47 2.67 2.01
CA PHE A 33 -15.22 3.42 2.14
C PHE A 33 -15.48 4.92 2.28
N LYS A 34 -15.01 5.48 3.39
CA LYS A 34 -15.00 6.92 3.63
C LYS A 34 -13.58 7.45 3.59
N ARG A 35 -13.40 8.68 3.08
CA ARG A 35 -12.12 9.39 3.19
C ARG A 35 -11.77 9.52 4.67
N THR A 36 -10.66 8.90 5.05
CA THR A 36 -10.15 8.90 6.43
C THR A 36 -8.77 9.52 6.40
N GLN A 37 -8.52 10.50 7.28
CA GLN A 37 -7.19 11.08 7.46
C GLN A 37 -6.34 10.12 8.28
N PHE A 38 -5.09 9.90 7.87
CA PHE A 38 -4.16 9.11 8.66
C PHE A 38 -3.78 9.87 9.94
N ASP A 39 -3.82 9.17 11.08
CA ASP A 39 -3.46 9.70 12.38
C ASP A 39 -2.75 8.64 13.24
N ASN A 40 -2.33 9.05 14.44
CA ASN A 40 -1.60 8.17 15.35
C ASN A 40 -2.46 7.03 15.94
N GLU A 41 -3.79 7.12 15.88
CA GLU A 41 -4.66 6.04 16.36
C GLU A 41 -4.55 4.79 15.48
N ALA A 42 -4.13 4.96 14.22
CA ALA A 42 -3.88 3.84 13.31
C ALA A 42 -2.88 2.83 13.90
N PHE A 43 -1.83 3.30 14.59
CA PHE A 43 -0.83 2.42 15.21
C PHE A 43 -1.34 1.66 16.44
N LEU A 44 -2.47 2.09 17.01
CA LEU A 44 -3.13 1.38 18.12
C LEU A 44 -4.18 0.39 17.61
N LYS A 45 -4.76 0.66 16.45
CA LYS A 45 -5.90 -0.08 15.89
C LYS A 45 -5.49 -1.18 14.92
N TYR A 46 -4.35 -1.04 14.25
CA TYR A 46 -3.93 -1.94 13.18
C TYR A 46 -2.55 -2.52 13.47
N ASP A 47 -2.43 -3.84 13.33
CA ASP A 47 -1.16 -4.56 13.50
C ASP A 47 -0.18 -4.25 12.37
N ILE A 48 -0.70 -3.97 11.17
CA ILE A 48 0.08 -3.74 9.96
C ILE A 48 -0.41 -2.48 9.28
N ILE A 49 0.52 -1.58 8.97
CA ILE A 49 0.28 -0.36 8.19
C ILE A 49 1.13 -0.44 6.93
N ILE A 50 0.49 -0.25 5.78
CA ILE A 50 1.12 -0.39 4.47
C ILE A 50 1.05 0.97 3.76
N GLY A 51 2.22 1.49 3.38
CA GLY A 51 2.36 2.68 2.55
C GLY A 51 2.39 2.32 1.06
N MET A 52 1.78 3.17 0.23
CA MET A 52 1.79 2.94 -1.21
C MET A 52 3.08 3.42 -1.87
N SER A 53 3.78 4.37 -1.27
CA SER A 53 4.99 4.98 -1.83
C SER A 53 5.91 5.50 -0.73
N GLU A 54 7.16 5.83 -1.08
CA GLU A 54 8.13 6.40 -0.15
C GLU A 54 7.61 7.67 0.53
N LEU A 55 6.82 8.49 -0.17
CA LEU A 55 6.15 9.66 0.40
C LEU A 55 5.34 9.31 1.67
N HIS A 56 4.65 8.17 1.69
CA HIS A 56 3.90 7.71 2.86
C HIS A 56 4.83 7.28 3.99
N LYS A 57 5.90 6.55 3.65
CA LYS A 57 6.89 6.06 4.61
C LYS A 57 7.64 7.22 5.27
N GLU A 58 8.10 8.19 4.47
CA GLU A 58 8.72 9.43 4.94
C GLU A 58 7.78 10.27 5.80
N PHE A 59 6.53 10.46 5.37
CA PHE A 59 5.54 11.18 6.17
C PHE A 59 5.35 10.52 7.54
N VAL A 60 5.15 9.20 7.57
CA VAL A 60 4.96 8.48 8.82
C VAL A 60 6.20 8.53 9.70
N LYS A 61 7.39 8.42 9.11
CA LYS A 61 8.66 8.53 9.84
C LYS A 61 8.84 9.91 10.46
N ASN A 62 8.56 10.97 9.71
CA ASN A 62 8.76 12.34 10.16
C ASN A 62 7.73 12.78 11.21
N GLU A 63 6.45 12.45 10.99
CA GLU A 63 5.36 12.92 11.85
C GLU A 63 5.18 12.07 13.12
N TYR A 64 5.41 10.76 13.02
CA TYR A 64 5.12 9.83 14.12
C TYR A 64 6.35 9.06 14.63
N ASN A 65 7.51 9.21 13.98
CA ASN A 65 8.73 8.46 14.28
C ASN A 65 8.49 6.94 14.31
N LYS A 66 7.70 6.45 13.35
CA LYS A 66 7.38 5.03 13.14
C LYS A 66 7.87 4.58 11.76
N ASP A 67 8.13 3.29 11.64
CA ASP A 67 8.43 2.64 10.37
C ASP A 67 7.21 1.84 9.92
N ILE A 68 6.92 1.89 8.62
CA ILE A 68 5.84 1.15 7.97
C ILE A 68 6.37 0.41 6.74
N HIS A 69 5.66 -0.63 6.32
CA HIS A 69 6.01 -1.38 5.11
C HIS A 69 5.47 -0.70 3.86
N LEU A 70 6.18 -0.77 2.74
CA LEU A 70 5.63 -0.49 1.42
C LEU A 70 4.87 -1.71 0.89
N PHE A 71 3.90 -1.48 0.02
CA PHE A 71 3.14 -2.56 -0.61
C PHE A 71 4.05 -3.59 -1.30
N ASN A 72 5.03 -3.14 -2.10
CA ASN A 72 5.94 -4.05 -2.80
C ASN A 72 6.99 -4.71 -1.89
N GLU A 73 7.27 -4.15 -0.70
CA GLU A 73 8.10 -4.86 0.29
C GLU A 73 7.39 -6.13 0.75
N LEU A 74 6.06 -6.06 0.91
CA LEU A 74 5.25 -7.22 1.30
C LEU A 74 4.94 -8.15 0.13
N TYR A 75 4.76 -7.60 -1.07
CA TYR A 75 4.41 -8.40 -2.24
C TYR A 75 5.62 -9.08 -2.88
N LYS A 76 6.70 -8.34 -3.13
CA LYS A 76 7.85 -8.80 -3.94
C LYS A 76 9.17 -8.90 -3.16
N GLU A 77 9.15 -8.61 -1.85
CA GLU A 77 10.38 -8.42 -1.05
C GLU A 77 11.30 -7.33 -1.63
N GLN A 78 10.72 -6.35 -2.35
CA GLN A 78 11.44 -5.28 -3.01
C GLN A 78 11.07 -3.94 -2.39
N ASN A 79 12.07 -3.14 -2.01
CA ASN A 79 11.87 -1.77 -1.52
C ASN A 79 11.60 -0.81 -2.69
N THR A 80 10.47 -1.02 -3.36
CA THR A 80 10.02 -0.20 -4.50
C THR A 80 8.68 0.44 -4.18
N SER A 81 8.53 1.71 -4.55
CA SER A 81 7.25 2.40 -4.43
C SER A 81 6.29 1.96 -5.52
N ILE A 82 5.00 2.01 -5.23
CA ILE A 82 3.98 2.04 -6.26
C ILE A 82 3.98 3.44 -6.87
N ASN A 83 4.19 3.51 -8.18
CA ASN A 83 4.06 4.75 -8.92
C ASN A 83 2.60 4.97 -9.31
N ILE A 84 1.91 5.81 -8.55
CA ILE A 84 0.58 6.32 -8.91
C ILE A 84 0.85 7.54 -9.79
N GLY A 85 0.76 7.36 -11.12
CA GLY A 85 1.01 8.45 -12.07
C GLY A 85 0.16 9.70 -11.79
N ALA A 86 0.58 10.85 -12.31
CA ALA A 86 -0.17 12.10 -12.14
C ALA A 86 -1.53 12.03 -12.89
N PRO A 87 -2.62 12.56 -12.30
CA PRO A 87 -3.96 12.50 -12.89
C PRO A 87 -4.18 13.43 -14.07
N ASP A 88 -3.26 14.36 -14.26
CA ASP A 88 -3.30 15.35 -15.33
C ASP A 88 -2.93 14.73 -16.69
N ARG A 89 -2.56 13.45 -16.71
CA ARG A 89 -2.18 12.72 -17.92
C ARG A 89 -3.37 12.09 -18.60
N GLU A 90 -3.36 12.08 -19.94
CA GLU A 90 -4.41 11.45 -20.75
C GLU A 90 -4.57 9.95 -20.49
N ASP A 91 -3.48 9.25 -20.10
CA ASP A 91 -3.46 7.82 -19.80
C ASP A 91 -3.83 7.48 -18.35
N PHE A 92 -4.27 8.45 -17.55
CA PHE A 92 -4.48 8.23 -16.11
C PHE A 92 -5.54 7.17 -15.81
N GLU A 93 -6.69 7.16 -16.50
CA GLU A 93 -7.73 6.16 -16.23
C GLU A 93 -7.24 4.73 -16.50
N GLU A 94 -6.55 4.52 -17.62
CA GLU A 94 -5.96 3.22 -17.98
C GLU A 94 -4.93 2.79 -16.94
N LYS A 95 -4.02 3.70 -16.56
CA LYS A 95 -3.01 3.43 -15.53
C LYS A 95 -3.61 3.16 -14.15
N MET A 96 -4.72 3.79 -13.82
CA MET A 96 -5.45 3.49 -12.58
C MET A 96 -6.12 2.13 -12.62
N ARG A 97 -6.68 1.70 -13.76
CA ARG A 97 -7.24 0.34 -13.91
C ARG A 97 -6.14 -0.72 -13.82
N GLU A 98 -5.02 -0.52 -14.52
CA GLU A 98 -3.84 -1.39 -14.39
C GLU A 98 -3.39 -1.50 -12.94
N LEU A 99 -3.38 -0.38 -12.21
CA LEU A 99 -2.96 -0.33 -10.83
C LEU A 99 -3.93 -1.05 -9.88
N ILE A 100 -5.24 -0.86 -10.06
CA ILE A 100 -6.25 -1.58 -9.27
C ILE A 100 -6.14 -3.08 -9.52
N GLN A 101 -5.99 -3.50 -10.78
CA GLN A 101 -5.80 -4.91 -11.12
C GLN A 101 -4.52 -5.48 -10.50
N TYR A 102 -3.42 -4.72 -10.54
CA TYR A 102 -2.17 -5.09 -9.88
C TYR A 102 -2.37 -5.39 -8.39
N PHE A 103 -3.15 -4.57 -7.68
CA PHE A 103 -3.45 -4.84 -6.27
C PHE A 103 -4.31 -6.08 -6.08
N ILE A 104 -5.36 -6.26 -6.89
CA ILE A 104 -6.24 -7.43 -6.81
C ILE A 104 -5.44 -8.72 -6.99
N ASP A 105 -4.56 -8.75 -7.99
CA ASP A 105 -3.73 -9.92 -8.30
C ASP A 105 -2.67 -10.17 -7.21
N ALA A 106 -2.16 -9.11 -6.58
CA ALA A 106 -1.13 -9.18 -5.54
C ALA A 106 -1.67 -9.53 -4.14
N ILE A 107 -2.94 -9.21 -3.82
CA ILE A 107 -3.52 -9.39 -2.49
C ILE A 107 -3.33 -10.82 -1.94
N PRO A 108 -3.59 -11.91 -2.69
CA PRO A 108 -3.40 -13.27 -2.18
C PRO A 108 -1.98 -13.55 -1.70
N GLU A 109 -0.98 -13.09 -2.46
CA GLU A 109 0.44 -13.27 -2.13
C GLU A 109 0.86 -12.37 -0.96
N VAL A 110 0.42 -11.11 -0.95
CA VAL A 110 0.62 -10.20 0.20
C VAL A 110 0.05 -10.83 1.47
N MET A 111 -1.18 -11.35 1.43
CA MET A 111 -1.81 -12.00 2.58
C MET A 111 -1.08 -13.28 3.02
N SER A 112 -0.45 -14.01 2.09
CA SER A 112 0.40 -15.14 2.41
C SER A 112 1.68 -14.68 3.12
N ASN A 113 2.35 -13.67 2.59
CA ASN A 113 3.60 -13.13 3.14
C ASN A 113 3.37 -12.52 4.53
N LEU A 114 2.24 -11.86 4.75
CA LEU A 114 1.85 -11.33 6.07
C LEU A 114 1.72 -12.42 7.13
N LYS A 115 1.28 -13.64 6.78
CA LYS A 115 1.21 -14.76 7.75
C LYS A 115 2.60 -15.21 8.23
N HIS A 116 3.64 -14.93 7.44
CA HIS A 116 5.03 -15.25 7.78
C HIS A 116 5.71 -14.13 8.57
N ILE A 117 5.12 -12.93 8.60
CA ILE A 117 5.59 -11.80 9.40
C ILE A 117 4.97 -11.93 10.80
N HIS A 118 5.67 -12.65 11.69
CA HIS A 118 5.29 -12.77 13.09
C HIS A 118 5.34 -11.40 13.82
N PRO A 119 4.53 -11.16 14.87
CA PRO A 119 4.39 -9.85 15.54
C PRO A 119 5.62 -9.37 16.34
N LEU A 120 6.74 -10.08 16.27
CA LEU A 120 7.98 -9.75 16.97
C LEU A 120 9.10 -9.85 15.93
N GLY A 121 9.49 -8.69 15.41
CA GLY A 121 10.40 -8.52 14.28
C GLY A 121 11.70 -9.30 14.38
N ILE A 122 11.72 -10.49 13.80
CA ILE A 122 12.92 -11.20 13.40
C ILE A 122 12.65 -11.70 11.98
N THR A 123 13.20 -11.00 10.99
CA THR A 123 13.38 -11.57 9.66
C THR A 123 14.35 -12.74 9.78
N PRO A 124 14.07 -13.93 9.20
CA PRO A 124 15.10 -14.92 9.00
C PRO A 124 16.03 -14.38 7.91
N SER A 125 17.12 -13.72 8.33
CA SER A 125 18.33 -13.72 7.51
C SER A 125 18.81 -15.18 7.46
N MET A 126 18.52 -15.87 6.35
CA MET A 126 19.14 -17.15 6.06
C MET A 126 19.79 -17.07 4.69
N ASN A 127 21.07 -16.72 4.75
CA ASN A 127 22.12 -17.11 3.84
C ASN A 127 21.74 -18.36 3.03
N ARG A 128 21.57 -18.19 1.71
CA ARG A 128 21.88 -19.28 0.78
C ARG A 128 23.38 -19.22 0.50
N GLU A 129 24.18 -19.64 1.47
CA GLU A 129 25.50 -20.18 1.17
C GLU A 129 25.24 -21.48 0.39
N LYS A 130 25.47 -21.43 -0.93
CA LYS A 130 25.71 -22.65 -1.69
C LYS A 130 27.12 -23.07 -1.37
N GLU A 131 27.25 -23.95 -0.38
CA GLU A 131 28.44 -24.75 -0.17
C GLU A 131 28.76 -25.57 -1.43
N ASP A 132 30.07 -25.65 -1.66
CA ASP A 132 30.80 -26.39 -2.66
C ASP A 132 30.24 -27.78 -2.99
N GLN A 133 30.05 -28.05 -4.28
CA GLN A 133 30.09 -29.42 -4.79
C GLN A 133 31.56 -29.79 -5.02
N ARG A 134 32.09 -30.67 -4.15
CA ARG A 134 33.27 -31.49 -4.43
C ARG A 134 32.90 -32.67 -5.31
#